data_AF-A0A9X8YRT7-F1
#
_entry.id   AF-A0A9X8YRT7-F1
#
_cell.length_a   1.000
_cell.length_b   1.000
_cell.length_c   1.000
_cell.angle_alpha   90.00
_cell.angle_beta   90.00
_cell.angle_gamma   90.00
#
_symmetry.space_group_name_H-M   'P 1'
#
loop_
_entity.id
_entity.type
_entity.pdbx_description
1 polymer ?
#
loop_
_entity_poly.entity_id
_entity_poly.type
_entity_poly.pdbx_seq_one_letter_code
_entity_poly.pdbx_strand_id
1 'polypeptide(L)' 'VTVPMYPNLAGQNAMYLQHALQAYKKGERNGGQAEVMKAYVSGLSDDDIADLAAYYASLKP' A
#
# COMPACT_ATOMS: atom_id res chain seq x y z
N VAL A 1 8.93 -12.39 -8.18
CA VAL A 1 8.98 -13.40 -7.11
C VAL A 1 8.03 -12.94 -6.02
N THR A 2 6.97 -13.70 -5.74
CA THR A 2 6.08 -13.39 -4.61
C THR A 2 6.75 -13.88 -3.32
N VAL A 3 6.83 -13.02 -2.32
CA VAL A 3 7.22 -13.44 -0.96
C VAL A 3 5.93 -13.88 -0.27
N PRO A 4 5.77 -15.16 0.15
CA PRO A 4 4.48 -15.68 0.64
C PRO A 4 3.87 -14.89 1.81
N MET A 5 4.72 -14.17 2.54
CA MET A 5 4.32 -13.34 3.69
C MET A 5 3.74 -11.98 3.28
N TYR A 6 3.99 -11.50 2.05
CA TYR A 6 3.52 -10.20 1.58
C TYR A 6 2.53 -10.35 0.42
N PRO A 7 1.46 -9.53 0.38
CA PRO A 7 0.50 -9.58 -0.70
C PRO A 7 1.14 -9.10 -2.03
N ASN A 8 0.70 -9.69 -3.15
CA ASN A 8 0.99 -9.13 -4.46
C ASN A 8 0.11 -7.88 -4.67
N LEU A 9 0.73 -6.76 -5.05
CA LEU A 9 0.05 -5.49 -5.31
C LEU A 9 -0.21 -5.24 -6.80
N ALA A 10 0.49 -5.96 -7.68
CA ALA A 10 0.39 -5.75 -9.13
C ALA A 10 -1.03 -6.05 -9.64
N GLY A 11 -1.60 -5.08 -10.36
CA GLY A 11 -2.95 -5.19 -10.93
C GLY A 11 -4.09 -5.10 -9.91
N GLN A 12 -3.79 -4.75 -8.65
CA GLN A 12 -4.83 -4.55 -7.64
C GLN A 12 -5.59 -3.23 -7.90
N ASN A 13 -6.85 -3.15 -7.46
CA ASN A 13 -7.66 -1.96 -7.63
C ASN A 13 -7.01 -0.70 -7.01
N ALA A 14 -6.88 0.37 -7.80
CA ALA A 14 -6.23 1.61 -7.37
C ALA A 14 -6.92 2.24 -6.14
N MET A 15 -8.26 2.31 -6.11
CA MET A 15 -8.98 2.87 -4.95
C MET A 15 -8.72 2.05 -3.69
N TYR A 16 -8.66 0.73 -3.81
CA TYR A 16 -8.31 -0.14 -2.68
C TYR A 16 -6.89 0.13 -2.19
N LEU A 17 -5.90 0.20 -3.09
CA LEU A 17 -4.51 0.46 -2.75
C LEU A 17 -4.35 1.82 -2.06
N GLN A 18 -4.97 2.87 -2.59
CA GLN A 18 -4.94 4.20 -2.01
C GLN A 18 -5.54 4.20 -0.61
N HIS A 19 -6.74 3.62 -0.44
CA HIS A 19 -7.39 3.51 0.85
C HIS A 19 -6.54 2.71 1.86
N ALA A 20 -5.94 1.60 1.43
CA ALA A 20 -5.08 0.78 2.26
C ALA A 20 -3.84 1.54 2.75
N LEU A 21 -3.14 2.23 1.85
CA LEU A 21 -1.96 3.04 2.17
C LEU A 21 -2.30 4.19 3.13
N GLN A 22 -3.44 4.87 2.91
CA GLN A 22 -3.94 5.89 3.83
C GLN A 22 -4.29 5.30 5.21
N ALA A 23 -4.92 4.13 5.27
CA ALA A 23 -5.25 3.46 6.53
C ALA A 23 -3.99 3.05 7.31
N TYR A 24 -2.92 2.62 6.63
CA TYR A 24 -1.61 2.41 7.28
C TYR A 24 -1.04 3.74 7.81
N LYS A 25 -1.07 4.82 7.01
CA LYS A 25 -0.55 6.14 7.41
C LYS A 25 -1.29 6.71 8.62
N LYS A 26 -2.60 6.51 8.69
CA LYS A 26 -3.45 6.92 9.83
C LYS A 26 -3.33 5.99 11.05
N GLY A 27 -2.66 4.86 10.92
CA GLY A 27 -2.53 3.87 11.99
C GLY A 27 -3.76 2.98 12.20
N GLU A 28 -4.78 3.08 11.33
CA GLU A 28 -6.01 2.30 11.36
C GLU A 28 -5.76 0.81 11.08
N ARG A 29 -4.72 0.51 10.30
CA ARG A 29 -4.20 -0.86 10.11
C ARG A 29 -2.99 -1.08 11.01
N ASN A 30 -3.05 -2.06 11.89
CA ASN A 30 -2.11 -2.24 13.00
C ASN A 30 -1.76 -3.72 13.24
N GLY A 31 -0.61 -3.95 13.90
CA GLY A 31 -0.13 -5.28 14.30
C GLY A 31 0.59 -6.06 13.19
N GLY A 32 1.48 -6.97 13.60
CA GLY A 32 2.22 -7.84 12.67
C GLY A 32 2.98 -7.04 11.60
N GLN A 33 2.79 -7.42 10.33
CA GLN A 33 3.44 -6.77 9.19
C GLN A 33 2.88 -5.38 8.86
N ALA A 34 1.75 -4.98 9.47
CA ALA A 34 1.22 -3.62 9.29
C ALA A 34 2.20 -2.56 9.82
N GLU A 35 2.94 -2.85 10.89
CA GLU A 35 3.92 -1.94 11.47
C GLU A 35 5.09 -1.66 10.50
N VAL A 36 5.47 -2.67 9.70
CA VAL A 36 6.45 -2.49 8.62
C VAL A 36 5.92 -1.52 7.58
N MET A 37 4.67 -1.70 7.13
CA MET A 37 4.05 -0.79 6.15
C MET A 37 3.88 0.63 6.68
N LYS A 38 3.53 0.82 7.96
CA LYS A 38 3.44 2.14 8.60
C LYS A 38 4.73 2.94 8.47
N ALA A 39 5.88 2.31 8.70
CA ALA A 39 7.17 2.97 8.56
C ALA A 39 7.37 3.53 7.14
N TYR A 40 7.03 2.75 6.11
CA TYR A 40 7.16 3.19 4.72
C TYR A 40 6.18 4.30 4.33
N VAL A 41 4.93 4.26 4.81
CA VAL A 41 3.92 5.26 4.42
C VAL A 41 3.94 6.54 5.26
N SER A 42 4.64 6.52 6.41
CA SER A 42 4.67 7.64 7.36
C SER A 42 5.18 8.96 6.77
N GLY A 43 6.12 8.88 5.82
CA GLY A 43 6.72 10.05 5.16
C GLY A 43 6.08 10.43 3.82
N LEU A 44 5.06 9.69 3.36
CA LEU A 44 4.44 9.93 2.06
C LEU A 44 3.39 11.04 2.14
N SER A 45 3.36 11.90 1.13
CA SER A 45 2.23 12.81 0.90
C SER A 45 0.99 12.06 0.42
N ASP A 46 -0.15 12.74 0.35
CA ASP A 46 -1.37 12.12 -0.17
C ASP A 46 -1.30 11.91 -1.70
N ASP A 47 -0.55 12.79 -2.39
CA ASP A 47 -0.26 12.66 -3.82
C ASP A 47 0.64 11.45 -4.09
N ASP A 48 1.71 11.26 -3.29
CA ASP A 48 2.56 10.06 -3.39
C ASP A 48 1.75 8.77 -3.22
N ILE A 49 0.77 8.77 -2.30
CA ILE A 49 -0.10 7.61 -2.08
C ILE A 49 -1.01 7.36 -3.29
N ALA A 50 -1.55 8.41 -3.90
CA ALA A 50 -2.36 8.29 -5.12
C ALA A 50 -1.53 7.77 -6.30
N ASP A 51 -0.31 8.29 -6.48
CA ASP A 51 0.61 7.87 -7.53
C ASP A 51 1.04 6.41 -7.37
N LEU A 52 1.39 5.97 -6.16
CA LEU A 52 1.71 4.57 -5.88
C LEU A 52 0.52 3.65 -6.16
N ALA A 53 -0.68 4.05 -5.75
CA ALA A 53 -1.89 3.28 -6.00
C ALA A 53 -2.18 3.13 -7.50
N ALA A 54 -2.05 4.22 -8.27
CA ALA A 54 -2.21 4.20 -9.72
C ALA A 54 -1.13 3.34 -10.40
N TYR A 55 0.13 3.48 -9.96
CA TYR A 55 1.25 2.71 -10.49
C TYR A 55 1.05 1.20 -10.31
N TYR A 56 0.84 0.73 -9.08
CA TYR A 56 0.67 -0.71 -8.80
C TYR A 56 -0.57 -1.29 -9.48
N ALA A 57 -1.66 -0.52 -9.59
CA ALA A 57 -2.86 -0.93 -10.33
C ALA A 57 -2.62 -1.09 -11.84
N SER A 58 -1.68 -0.32 -12.41
CA SER A 58 -1.33 -0.42 -13.84
C SER A 58 -0.47 -1.63 -14.19
N LEU A 59 0.15 -2.28 -13.19
CA LEU A 59 1.01 -3.43 -13.40
C LEU A 59 0.19 -4.65 -13.82
N LYS A 60 0.81 -5.52 -14.64
CA LYS A 60 0.24 -6.83 -14.96
C LYS A 60 0.39 -7.76 -13.75
N PRO A 61 -0.67 -8.50 -13.35
CA PRO A 61 -0.63 -9.44 -12.23
C PRO A 61 0.48 -10.49 -12.31
#